data_AF-A0A7J3CUP0-F1
#
_entry.id   AF-A0A7J3CUP0-F1
#
_cell.length_a   1.000
_cell.length_b   1.000
_cell.length_c   1.000
_cell.angle_alpha   90.00
_cell.angle_beta   90.00
_cell.angle_gamma   90.00
#
_symmetry.space_group_name_H-M   'P 1'
#
loop_
_entity.id
_entity.type
_entity.pdbx_description
1 polymer ?
#
loop_
_entity_poly.entity_id
_entity_poly.type
_entity_poly.pdbx_seq_one_letter_code
_entity_poly.pdbx_strand_id
1 'polypeptide(L)'
;MPGKKLESGGYTLVITEKPQAAAKIAYALGKAEKKSLGGVPYYELEREGKKIVVACAVGHIFSLASSGKGFPVFDLEWKPNYKIKKLDKTKKYYSALLSLAKKASDFIVATDYDIEGELIGWNILRFICKQKNAKRMKFSTLTAKDLVEAYSKPLASIDFGLALSGETRHILDWFYGINLSRALMAALKKAGKFSIISIGRVQGPALASVVKKEKEILAFKPKPYWQIYLLVSNSHRVEVKYVKDITKKVELAKFEKLKGKTGKAETKKTEQKVPPQVPFDLTTLQVEAYRLFGITPSQLLKIAQNLYLAGFISYPRTASQKLPPAIDYKKIIQKLSKNFSALTKHITRETPVEGKKTDAHPAIFPTGEGETEKLDMLEKKVYELIVKRFLACFCEDAIIEQKKIVVTIDNLKFTAQGMTIKKQGWLEVYKIALQEKELPELNGTVMIKEIRIE
;
A
#
# COMPACT_ATOMS: atom_id res chain seq x y z
N MET A 1 -4.90 -8.51 -37.19
CA MET A 1 -5.98 -7.85 -37.98
C MET A 1 -6.92 -7.07 -37.05
N PRO A 2 -6.85 -5.73 -37.03
CA PRO A 2 -7.99 -4.85 -36.73
C PRO A 2 -8.84 -4.72 -38.00
N GLY A 3 -10.17 -4.70 -37.87
CA GLY A 3 -11.04 -4.69 -39.06
C GLY A 3 -12.52 -4.97 -38.80
N LYS A 4 -12.98 -4.95 -37.55
CA LYS A 4 -14.41 -5.08 -37.29
C LYS A 4 -15.07 -3.71 -37.48
N LYS A 5 -15.96 -3.64 -38.47
CA LYS A 5 -16.81 -2.46 -38.72
C LYS A 5 -17.74 -2.27 -37.51
N LEU A 6 -17.77 -1.05 -36.98
CA LEU A 6 -18.66 -0.68 -35.87
C LEU A 6 -20.12 -0.69 -36.36
N GLU A 7 -21.06 -1.07 -35.48
CA GLU A 7 -22.47 -1.11 -35.85
C GLU A 7 -23.07 0.30 -35.78
N SER A 8 -23.54 0.81 -36.92
CA SER A 8 -24.20 2.13 -36.98
C SER A 8 -25.49 2.09 -36.17
N GLY A 9 -25.63 2.99 -35.19
CA GLY A 9 -26.76 2.97 -34.25
C GLY A 9 -26.64 1.95 -33.11
N GLY A 10 -25.50 1.26 -32.99
CA GLY A 10 -25.18 0.42 -31.85
C GLY A 10 -24.97 1.21 -30.55
N TYR A 11 -24.73 0.50 -29.45
CA TYR A 11 -24.48 1.11 -28.14
C TYR A 11 -22.99 1.36 -27.86
N THR A 12 -22.70 2.23 -26.90
CA THR A 12 -21.36 2.35 -26.32
C THR A 12 -21.11 1.20 -25.35
N LEU A 13 -20.10 0.37 -25.60
CA LEU A 13 -19.71 -0.71 -24.69
C LEU A 13 -18.61 -0.24 -23.73
N VAL A 14 -18.95 -0.13 -22.45
CA VAL A 14 -18.03 0.16 -21.35
C VAL A 14 -17.49 -1.15 -20.78
N ILE A 15 -16.18 -1.33 -20.82
CA ILE A 15 -15.47 -2.56 -20.41
C ILE A 15 -14.81 -2.33 -19.06
N THR A 16 -15.22 -3.09 -18.05
CA THR A 16 -14.65 -3.00 -16.69
C THR A 16 -13.88 -4.25 -16.29
N GLU A 17 -13.08 -4.17 -15.24
CA GLU A 17 -12.34 -5.33 -14.74
C GLU A 17 -13.24 -6.28 -13.93
N LYS A 18 -14.00 -5.74 -12.96
CA LYS A 18 -14.75 -6.54 -11.98
C LYS A 18 -16.27 -6.35 -12.10
N PRO A 19 -17.07 -7.38 -11.77
CA PRO A 19 -18.53 -7.25 -11.76
C PRO A 19 -19.06 -6.13 -10.86
N GLN A 20 -18.46 -5.93 -9.69
CA GLN A 20 -18.85 -4.86 -8.77
C GLN A 20 -18.57 -3.47 -9.35
N ALA A 21 -17.44 -3.28 -10.04
CA ALA A 21 -17.13 -2.05 -10.76
C ALA A 21 -18.13 -1.81 -11.91
N ALA A 22 -18.50 -2.84 -12.68
CA ALA A 22 -19.55 -2.73 -13.70
C ALA A 22 -20.87 -2.23 -13.12
N ALA A 23 -21.30 -2.80 -11.98
CA ALA A 23 -22.52 -2.39 -11.31
C ALA A 23 -22.45 -0.92 -10.85
N LYS A 24 -21.36 -0.54 -10.15
CA LYS A 24 -21.16 0.82 -9.64
C LYS A 24 -21.16 1.85 -10.77
N ILE A 25 -20.47 1.57 -11.88
CA ILE A 25 -20.46 2.44 -13.06
C ILE A 25 -21.85 2.55 -13.66
N ALA A 26 -22.54 1.42 -13.90
CA ALA A 26 -23.87 1.45 -14.49
C ALA A 26 -24.87 2.27 -13.67
N TYR A 27 -24.93 2.05 -12.34
CA TYR A 27 -25.84 2.78 -11.46
C TYR A 27 -25.43 4.25 -11.22
N ALA A 28 -24.14 4.58 -11.32
CA ALA A 28 -23.68 5.97 -11.27
C ALA A 28 -24.07 6.74 -12.54
N LEU A 29 -24.09 6.07 -13.69
CA LEU A 29 -24.35 6.71 -14.97
C LEU A 29 -25.84 6.90 -15.28
N GLY A 30 -26.73 6.12 -14.66
CA GLY A 30 -28.18 6.28 -14.83
C GLY A 30 -29.00 5.11 -14.27
N LYS A 31 -30.28 5.05 -14.66
CA LYS A 31 -31.18 3.95 -14.31
C LYS A 31 -30.82 2.70 -15.11
N ALA A 32 -29.94 1.87 -14.55
CA ALA A 32 -29.43 0.68 -15.21
C ALA A 32 -30.32 -0.56 -14.98
N GLU A 33 -30.59 -1.28 -16.07
CA GLU A 33 -31.24 -2.59 -16.07
C GLU A 33 -30.15 -3.68 -16.06
N LYS A 34 -30.21 -4.60 -15.09
CA LYS A 34 -29.29 -5.73 -15.00
C LYS A 34 -29.79 -6.87 -15.90
N LYS A 35 -28.99 -7.25 -16.89
CA LYS A 35 -29.23 -8.37 -17.78
C LYS A 35 -28.17 -9.46 -17.59
N SER A 36 -28.38 -10.61 -18.23
CA SER A 36 -27.49 -11.77 -18.14
C SER A 36 -27.26 -12.36 -19.51
N LEU A 37 -25.99 -12.67 -19.82
CA LEU A 37 -25.62 -13.36 -21.04
C LEU A 37 -24.72 -14.54 -20.68
N GLY A 38 -25.22 -15.77 -20.84
CA GLY A 38 -24.47 -16.98 -20.46
C GLY A 38 -24.11 -17.04 -18.97
N GLY A 39 -24.98 -16.50 -18.09
CA GLY A 39 -24.75 -16.42 -16.65
C GLY A 39 -23.71 -15.36 -16.24
N VAL A 40 -23.36 -14.44 -17.14
CA VAL A 40 -22.54 -13.26 -16.85
C VAL A 40 -23.44 -12.03 -16.78
N PRO A 41 -23.46 -11.31 -15.65
CA PRO A 41 -24.24 -10.08 -15.56
C PRO A 41 -23.61 -8.97 -16.39
N TYR A 42 -24.46 -8.20 -17.05
CA TYR A 42 -24.11 -6.95 -17.70
C TYR A 42 -25.26 -5.95 -17.50
N TYR A 43 -25.02 -4.67 -17.77
CA TYR A 43 -25.97 -3.62 -17.47
C TYR A 43 -26.27 -2.80 -18.71
N GLU A 44 -27.55 -2.53 -18.98
CA GLU A 44 -27.98 -1.64 -20.04
C GLU A 44 -28.58 -0.38 -19.41
N LEU A 45 -28.24 0.78 -19.96
CA LEU A 45 -28.82 2.06 -19.56
C LEU A 45 -28.84 3.01 -20.74
N GLU A 46 -29.59 4.10 -20.58
CA GLU A 46 -29.60 5.20 -21.53
C GLU A 46 -29.20 6.49 -20.81
N ARG A 47 -28.37 7.29 -21.48
CA ARG A 47 -27.95 8.61 -21.00
C ARG A 47 -27.80 9.54 -22.18
N GLU A 48 -28.46 10.70 -22.11
CA GLU A 48 -28.40 11.73 -23.16
C GLU A 48 -28.75 11.18 -24.56
N GLY A 49 -29.77 10.31 -24.63
CA GLY A 49 -30.22 9.66 -25.88
C GLY A 49 -29.27 8.58 -26.42
N LYS A 50 -28.21 8.23 -25.69
CA LYS A 50 -27.24 7.19 -26.08
C LYS A 50 -27.41 5.94 -25.24
N LYS A 51 -27.54 4.80 -25.91
CA LYS A 51 -27.54 3.47 -25.27
C LYS A 51 -26.13 3.12 -24.82
N ILE A 52 -26.01 2.71 -23.56
CA ILE A 52 -24.75 2.30 -22.95
C ILE A 52 -24.93 0.87 -22.43
N VAL A 53 -23.92 0.05 -22.68
CA VAL A 53 -23.81 -1.29 -22.11
C VAL A 53 -22.55 -1.37 -21.26
N VAL A 54 -22.66 -1.78 -20.01
CA VAL A 54 -21.52 -1.96 -19.10
C VAL A 54 -21.32 -3.46 -18.85
N ALA A 55 -20.14 -3.96 -19.19
CA ALA A 55 -19.78 -5.38 -19.06
C ALA A 55 -18.39 -5.54 -18.44
N CYS A 56 -18.13 -6.69 -17.80
CA CYS A 56 -16.88 -6.94 -17.08
C CYS A 56 -16.09 -8.13 -17.64
N ALA A 57 -14.77 -8.09 -17.45
CA ALA A 57 -13.84 -9.15 -17.88
C ALA A 57 -13.52 -10.19 -16.80
N VAL A 58 -13.77 -9.91 -15.52
CA VAL A 58 -13.32 -10.68 -14.35
C VAL A 58 -11.79 -10.80 -14.21
N GLY A 59 -11.06 -9.75 -14.60
CA GLY A 59 -9.60 -9.72 -14.64
C GLY A 59 -9.03 -10.19 -15.98
N HIS A 60 -7.84 -10.79 -15.96
CA HIS A 60 -7.19 -11.33 -17.16
C HIS A 60 -7.97 -12.52 -17.73
N ILE A 61 -8.47 -12.38 -18.97
CA ILE A 61 -9.09 -13.45 -19.76
C ILE A 61 -8.18 -13.96 -20.90
N PHE A 62 -7.00 -13.36 -21.02
CA PHE A 62 -5.91 -13.76 -21.90
C PHE A 62 -4.64 -13.98 -21.07
N SER A 63 -3.82 -14.95 -21.47
CA SER A 63 -2.51 -15.22 -20.86
C SER A 63 -1.49 -15.54 -21.95
N LEU A 64 -0.21 -15.32 -21.65
CA LEU A 64 0.88 -15.75 -22.50
C LEU A 64 1.00 -17.27 -22.49
N ALA A 65 1.13 -17.84 -23.69
CA ALA A 65 1.38 -19.25 -23.91
C ALA A 65 2.57 -19.42 -24.86
N SER A 66 3.33 -20.49 -24.64
CA SER A 66 4.36 -20.90 -25.58
C SER A 66 3.74 -21.57 -26.80
N SER A 67 4.29 -21.27 -27.98
CA SER A 67 4.03 -21.99 -29.22
C SER A 67 5.02 -23.15 -29.46
N GLY A 68 6.13 -23.20 -28.72
CA GLY A 68 7.22 -24.18 -28.88
C GLY A 68 7.28 -25.26 -27.78
N LYS A 69 8.07 -26.32 -28.03
CA LYS A 69 8.40 -27.38 -27.06
C LYS A 69 9.83 -27.19 -26.53
N GLY A 70 10.10 -27.65 -25.30
CA GLY A 70 11.46 -27.63 -24.71
C GLY A 70 11.78 -26.40 -23.86
N PHE A 71 13.07 -26.15 -23.65
CA PHE A 71 13.62 -24.94 -23.04
C PHE A 71 15.01 -24.63 -23.65
N PRO A 72 15.39 -23.36 -23.84
CA PRO A 72 14.59 -22.17 -23.60
C PRO A 72 13.50 -21.97 -24.67
N VAL A 73 12.44 -21.26 -24.30
CA VAL A 73 11.35 -20.83 -25.18
C VAL A 73 11.36 -19.30 -25.22
N PHE A 74 11.33 -18.76 -26.44
CA PHE A 74 11.22 -17.32 -26.69
C PHE A 74 9.97 -16.93 -27.47
N ASP A 75 9.36 -17.86 -28.20
CA ASP A 75 8.13 -17.62 -28.94
C ASP A 75 6.90 -17.67 -28.02
N LEU A 76 6.29 -16.51 -27.84
CA LEU A 76 5.09 -16.32 -27.02
C LEU A 76 3.96 -15.72 -27.82
N GLU A 77 2.75 -16.17 -27.48
CA GLU A 77 1.52 -15.60 -27.99
C GLU A 77 0.48 -15.45 -26.88
N TRP A 78 -0.31 -14.38 -26.97
CA TRP A 78 -1.47 -14.20 -26.10
C TRP A 78 -2.60 -15.12 -26.56
N LYS A 79 -3.05 -16.02 -25.68
CA LYS A 79 -4.19 -16.90 -25.91
C LYS A 79 -5.30 -16.64 -24.90
N PRO A 80 -6.58 -16.78 -25.29
CA PRO A 80 -7.66 -16.83 -24.32
C PRO A 80 -7.39 -17.92 -23.28
N ASN A 81 -7.60 -17.62 -22.00
CA ASN A 81 -7.23 -18.55 -20.91
C ASN A 81 -7.89 -19.92 -21.07
N TYR A 82 -9.14 -19.97 -21.54
CA TYR A 82 -9.87 -21.22 -21.77
C TYR A 82 -9.27 -22.11 -22.87
N LYS A 83 -8.42 -21.57 -23.75
CA LYS A 83 -7.66 -22.35 -24.73
C LYS A 83 -6.37 -22.94 -24.13
N ILE A 84 -5.87 -22.37 -23.03
CA ILE A 84 -4.70 -22.85 -22.30
C ILE A 84 -5.13 -23.85 -21.22
N LYS A 85 -6.20 -23.55 -20.50
CA LYS A 85 -6.78 -24.36 -19.41
C LYS A 85 -8.21 -24.75 -19.76
N LYS A 86 -8.49 -26.03 -19.99
CA LYS A 86 -9.81 -26.53 -20.46
C LYS A 86 -10.99 -26.09 -19.58
N LEU A 87 -10.81 -26.00 -18.26
CA LEU A 87 -11.87 -25.68 -17.28
C LEU A 87 -11.80 -24.23 -16.76
N ASP A 88 -11.37 -23.30 -17.61
CA ASP A 88 -11.23 -21.90 -17.20
C ASP A 88 -12.58 -21.17 -17.11
N LYS A 89 -12.89 -20.64 -15.92
CA LYS A 89 -14.13 -19.91 -15.62
C LYS A 89 -14.28 -18.60 -16.41
N THR A 90 -13.21 -18.08 -17.02
CA THR A 90 -13.25 -16.87 -17.85
C THR A 90 -13.90 -17.07 -19.22
N LYS A 91 -14.12 -18.33 -19.66
CA LYS A 91 -14.75 -18.63 -20.97
C LYS A 91 -16.09 -17.93 -21.15
N LYS A 92 -16.95 -17.93 -20.13
CA LYS A 92 -18.26 -17.27 -20.19
C LYS A 92 -18.16 -15.76 -20.35
N TYR A 93 -17.19 -15.12 -19.69
CA TYR A 93 -16.93 -13.68 -19.82
C TYR A 93 -16.38 -13.32 -21.19
N TYR A 94 -15.45 -14.15 -21.72
CA TYR A 94 -14.96 -14.02 -23.09
C TYR A 94 -16.12 -14.08 -24.10
N SER A 95 -16.99 -15.09 -24.00
CA SER A 95 -18.13 -15.25 -24.91
C SER A 95 -19.14 -14.10 -24.78
N ALA A 96 -19.42 -13.64 -23.56
CA ALA A 96 -20.32 -12.52 -23.33
C ALA A 96 -19.78 -11.23 -23.93
N LEU A 97 -18.52 -10.86 -23.65
CA LEU A 97 -17.86 -9.70 -24.25
C LEU A 97 -17.80 -9.79 -25.76
N LEU A 98 -17.52 -10.97 -26.33
CA LEU A 98 -17.50 -11.18 -27.78
C LEU A 98 -18.86 -10.91 -28.43
N SER A 99 -19.94 -11.36 -27.79
CA SER A 99 -21.30 -11.12 -28.26
C SER A 99 -21.67 -9.64 -28.17
N LEU A 100 -21.42 -9.00 -27.02
CA LEU A 100 -21.75 -7.59 -26.80
C LEU A 100 -20.93 -6.68 -27.74
N ALA A 101 -19.65 -6.97 -27.93
CA ALA A 101 -18.80 -6.22 -28.83
C ALA A 101 -19.23 -6.29 -30.31
N LYS A 102 -20.15 -7.21 -30.70
CA LYS A 102 -20.72 -7.23 -32.07
C LYS A 102 -21.68 -6.08 -32.32
N LYS A 103 -22.42 -5.67 -31.29
CA LYS A 103 -23.47 -4.64 -31.38
C LYS A 103 -23.02 -3.25 -30.92
N ALA A 104 -21.72 -3.09 -30.70
CA ALA A 104 -21.15 -1.86 -30.19
C ALA A 104 -20.84 -0.88 -31.33
N SER A 105 -21.19 0.39 -31.13
CA SER A 105 -20.84 1.51 -32.00
C SER A 105 -19.61 2.27 -31.50
N ASP A 106 -19.32 2.20 -30.20
CA ASP A 106 -18.16 2.83 -29.55
C ASP A 106 -17.70 1.96 -28.36
N PHE A 107 -16.44 2.13 -27.93
CA PHE A 107 -15.87 1.42 -26.80
C PHE A 107 -15.25 2.39 -25.80
N ILE A 108 -15.44 2.10 -24.52
CA ILE A 108 -14.80 2.81 -23.41
C ILE A 108 -14.14 1.78 -22.49
N VAL A 109 -12.85 1.92 -22.24
CA VAL A 109 -12.14 1.12 -21.22
C VAL A 109 -12.32 1.81 -19.87
N ALA A 110 -12.80 1.03 -18.90
CA ALA A 110 -13.06 1.45 -17.52
C ALA A 110 -12.60 0.36 -16.53
N THR A 111 -11.48 -0.29 -16.86
CA THR A 111 -10.70 -1.10 -15.91
C THR A 111 -10.01 -0.19 -14.89
N ASP A 112 -9.47 -0.77 -13.81
CA ASP A 112 -8.71 -0.01 -12.82
C ASP A 112 -7.56 0.75 -13.53
N TYR A 113 -7.26 1.99 -13.13
CA TYR A 113 -6.31 2.85 -13.87
C TYR A 113 -4.85 2.60 -13.46
N ASP A 114 -4.43 1.34 -13.54
CA ASP A 114 -3.06 0.91 -13.34
C ASP A 114 -2.53 0.13 -14.55
N ILE A 115 -1.27 -0.30 -14.47
CA ILE A 115 -0.60 -1.04 -15.56
C ILE A 115 -1.35 -2.34 -15.91
N GLU A 116 -1.91 -3.05 -14.92
CA GLU A 116 -2.61 -4.31 -15.16
C GLU A 116 -3.99 -4.08 -15.78
N GLY A 117 -4.74 -3.10 -15.27
CA GLY A 117 -6.03 -2.71 -15.80
C GLY A 117 -5.92 -2.20 -17.24
N GLU A 118 -4.86 -1.44 -17.57
CA GLU A 118 -4.63 -0.99 -18.95
C GLU A 118 -4.32 -2.16 -19.89
N LEU A 119 -3.47 -3.10 -19.46
CA LEU A 119 -3.18 -4.31 -20.23
C LEU A 119 -4.42 -5.19 -20.44
N ILE A 120 -5.27 -5.35 -19.42
CA ILE A 120 -6.54 -6.07 -19.52
C ILE A 120 -7.44 -5.41 -20.56
N GLY A 121 -7.63 -4.09 -20.45
CA GLY A 121 -8.43 -3.31 -21.39
C GLY A 121 -7.91 -3.43 -22.82
N TRP A 122 -6.60 -3.28 -23.00
CA TRP A 122 -5.94 -3.41 -24.30
C TRP A 122 -6.11 -4.80 -24.92
N ASN A 123 -5.92 -5.86 -24.14
CA ASN A 123 -6.11 -7.24 -24.60
C ASN A 123 -7.55 -7.48 -25.09
N ILE A 124 -8.55 -6.98 -24.36
CA ILE A 124 -9.95 -7.09 -24.76
C ILE A 124 -10.20 -6.31 -26.06
N LEU A 125 -9.70 -5.07 -26.15
CA LEU A 125 -9.86 -4.26 -27.35
C LEU A 125 -9.27 -4.92 -28.60
N ARG A 126 -8.00 -5.36 -28.53
CA ARG A 126 -7.30 -5.89 -29.70
C ARG A 126 -7.78 -7.29 -30.09
N PHE A 127 -8.13 -8.13 -29.12
CA PHE A 127 -8.48 -9.54 -29.40
C PHE A 127 -9.97 -9.81 -29.49
N ILE A 128 -10.82 -9.09 -28.75
CA ILE A 128 -12.29 -9.27 -28.76
C ILE A 128 -12.95 -8.19 -29.61
N CYS A 129 -12.72 -6.91 -29.30
CA CYS A 129 -13.38 -5.80 -30.00
C CYS A 129 -12.81 -5.57 -31.41
N LYS A 130 -11.58 -6.04 -31.66
CA LYS A 130 -10.81 -5.85 -32.90
C LYS A 130 -10.60 -4.38 -33.26
N GLN A 131 -10.43 -3.55 -32.24
CA GLN A 131 -10.19 -2.11 -32.36
C GLN A 131 -8.72 -1.77 -32.07
N LYS A 132 -8.25 -0.68 -32.68
CA LYS A 132 -6.87 -0.17 -32.47
C LYS A 132 -6.76 0.74 -31.24
N ASN A 133 -7.86 1.37 -30.83
CA ASN A 133 -7.91 2.33 -29.72
C ASN A 133 -9.35 2.38 -29.18
N ALA A 134 -9.53 2.99 -28.01
CA ALA A 134 -10.82 3.30 -27.41
C ALA A 134 -10.67 4.49 -26.45
N LYS A 135 -11.78 5.11 -26.06
CA LYS A 135 -11.77 6.10 -24.97
C LYS A 135 -11.44 5.41 -23.64
N ARG A 136 -10.89 6.18 -22.70
CA ARG A 136 -10.44 5.65 -21.40
C ARG A 136 -11.00 6.47 -20.24
N MET A 137 -11.82 5.85 -19.40
CA MET A 137 -12.25 6.44 -18.13
C MET A 137 -11.10 6.40 -17.13
N LYS A 138 -10.82 7.52 -16.47
CA LYS A 138 -9.83 7.60 -15.38
C LYS A 138 -10.53 8.02 -14.10
N PHE A 139 -10.50 7.15 -13.10
CA PHE A 139 -11.09 7.40 -11.78
C PHE A 139 -10.21 6.82 -10.67
N SER A 140 -10.24 7.46 -9.51
CA SER A 140 -9.51 6.99 -8.31
C SER A 140 -10.45 6.55 -7.18
N THR A 141 -11.75 6.73 -7.34
CA THR A 141 -12.78 6.19 -6.44
C THR A 141 -13.94 5.63 -7.28
N LEU A 142 -14.79 4.81 -6.66
CA LEU A 142 -16.04 4.35 -7.27
C LEU A 142 -17.26 5.10 -6.72
N THR A 143 -17.07 6.37 -6.32
CA THR A 143 -18.17 7.25 -5.96
C THR A 143 -18.94 7.70 -7.21
N ALA A 144 -20.24 7.96 -7.07
CA ALA A 144 -21.05 8.35 -8.22
C ALA A 144 -20.52 9.62 -8.91
N LYS A 145 -20.04 10.60 -8.13
CA LYS A 145 -19.45 11.84 -8.65
C LYS A 145 -18.24 11.56 -9.55
N ASP A 146 -17.25 10.82 -9.05
CA ASP A 146 -16.02 10.53 -9.78
C ASP A 146 -16.30 9.68 -11.04
N LEU A 147 -17.23 8.73 -10.96
CA LEU A 147 -17.59 7.88 -12.10
C LEU A 147 -18.32 8.64 -13.20
N VAL A 148 -19.21 9.55 -12.83
CA VAL A 148 -19.89 10.44 -13.78
C VAL A 148 -18.88 11.39 -14.43
N GLU A 149 -17.99 11.99 -13.66
CA GLU A 149 -16.95 12.87 -14.20
C GLU A 149 -16.02 12.12 -15.17
N ALA A 150 -15.54 10.93 -14.78
CA ALA A 150 -14.67 10.10 -15.61
C ALA A 150 -15.33 9.65 -16.93
N TYR A 151 -16.65 9.46 -16.93
CA TYR A 151 -17.41 9.13 -18.14
C TYR A 151 -17.66 10.35 -19.02
N SER A 152 -17.96 11.51 -18.43
CA SER A 152 -18.21 12.75 -19.16
C SER A 152 -16.95 13.35 -19.77
N LYS A 153 -15.78 13.12 -19.14
CA LYS A 153 -14.46 13.59 -19.60
C LYS A 153 -13.48 12.42 -19.74
N PRO A 154 -13.74 11.43 -20.60
CA PRO A 154 -12.83 10.32 -20.79
C PRO A 154 -11.61 10.80 -21.57
N LEU A 155 -10.45 10.16 -21.36
CA LEU A 155 -9.30 10.37 -22.24
C LEU A 155 -9.64 9.84 -23.64
N ALA A 156 -9.12 10.52 -24.66
CA ALA A 156 -9.38 10.19 -26.07
C ALA A 156 -8.79 8.83 -26.51
N SER A 157 -7.80 8.32 -25.77
CA SER A 157 -7.15 7.05 -26.03
C SER A 157 -6.88 6.30 -24.74
N ILE A 158 -6.72 4.98 -24.86
CA ILE A 158 -6.02 4.19 -23.85
C ILE A 158 -4.57 4.66 -23.72
N ASP A 159 -3.96 4.36 -22.58
CA ASP A 159 -2.55 4.63 -22.35
C ASP A 159 -1.71 3.46 -22.88
N PHE A 160 -1.23 3.60 -24.12
CA PHE A 160 -0.38 2.57 -24.73
C PHE A 160 0.94 2.38 -23.97
N GLY A 161 1.47 3.42 -23.31
CA GLY A 161 2.68 3.30 -22.51
C GLY A 161 2.48 2.35 -21.32
N LEU A 162 1.38 2.53 -20.58
CA LEU A 162 1.01 1.63 -19.50
C LEU A 162 0.69 0.21 -20.00
N ALA A 163 -0.08 0.07 -21.08
CA ALA A 163 -0.43 -1.23 -21.65
C ALA A 163 0.81 -2.02 -22.11
N LEU A 164 1.73 -1.37 -22.85
CA LEU A 164 2.96 -1.99 -23.35
C LEU A 164 3.95 -2.28 -22.23
N SER A 165 4.01 -1.43 -21.19
CA SER A 165 4.79 -1.70 -19.97
C SER A 165 4.29 -2.96 -19.26
N GLY A 166 2.96 -3.11 -19.13
CA GLY A 166 2.34 -4.32 -18.60
C GLY A 166 2.65 -5.55 -19.45
N GLU A 167 2.48 -5.46 -20.77
CA GLU A 167 2.77 -6.56 -21.69
C GLU A 167 4.24 -7.00 -21.60
N THR A 168 5.16 -6.04 -21.61
CA THR A 168 6.61 -6.29 -21.46
C THR A 168 6.91 -7.00 -20.15
N ARG A 169 6.30 -6.55 -19.04
CA ARG A 169 6.46 -7.20 -17.73
C ARG A 169 5.99 -8.65 -17.76
N HIS A 170 4.81 -8.92 -18.31
CA HIS A 170 4.26 -10.28 -18.41
C HIS A 170 5.18 -11.19 -19.25
N ILE A 171 5.73 -10.68 -20.36
CA ILE A 171 6.68 -11.41 -21.22
C ILE A 171 7.97 -11.74 -20.46
N LEU A 172 8.57 -10.75 -19.79
CA LEU A 172 9.80 -10.96 -19.02
C LEU A 172 9.57 -11.92 -17.86
N ASP A 173 8.48 -11.75 -17.11
CA ASP A 173 8.15 -12.66 -16.00
C ASP A 173 7.92 -14.09 -16.49
N TRP A 174 7.33 -14.26 -17.68
CA TRP A 174 7.20 -15.56 -18.34
C TRP A 174 8.57 -16.13 -18.71
N PHE A 175 9.44 -15.36 -19.36
CA PHE A 175 10.77 -15.83 -19.77
C PHE A 175 11.60 -16.27 -18.58
N TYR A 176 11.74 -15.42 -17.56
CA TYR A 176 12.50 -15.77 -16.35
C TYR A 176 11.82 -16.92 -15.60
N GLY A 177 10.48 -16.89 -15.47
CA GLY A 177 9.74 -17.89 -14.73
C GLY A 177 9.85 -19.28 -15.36
N ILE A 178 9.43 -19.42 -16.61
CA ILE A 178 9.32 -20.70 -17.30
C ILE A 178 10.69 -21.25 -17.69
N ASN A 179 11.57 -20.44 -18.30
CA ASN A 179 12.84 -20.95 -18.77
C ASN A 179 13.75 -21.37 -17.63
N LEU A 180 13.89 -20.54 -16.58
CA LEU A 180 14.75 -20.87 -15.47
C LEU A 180 14.18 -22.02 -14.61
N SER A 181 12.85 -22.07 -14.39
CA SER A 181 12.26 -23.19 -13.65
C SER A 181 12.46 -24.51 -14.40
N ARG A 182 12.25 -24.54 -15.73
CA ARG A 182 12.52 -25.72 -16.56
C ARG A 182 13.99 -26.13 -16.54
N ALA A 183 14.92 -25.17 -16.64
CA ALA A 183 16.34 -25.45 -16.58
C ALA A 183 16.75 -26.05 -15.22
N LEU A 184 16.24 -25.51 -14.11
CA LEU A 184 16.52 -26.04 -12.78
C LEU A 184 15.95 -27.45 -12.58
N MET A 185 14.71 -27.69 -13.02
CA MET A 185 14.10 -29.04 -12.97
C MET A 185 14.87 -30.04 -13.83
N ALA A 186 15.36 -29.63 -15.01
CA ALA A 186 16.18 -30.48 -15.87
C ALA A 186 17.54 -30.82 -15.22
N ALA A 187 18.19 -29.84 -14.58
CA ALA A 187 19.43 -30.04 -13.85
C ALA A 187 19.25 -31.01 -12.67
N LEU A 188 18.18 -30.86 -11.88
CA LEU A 188 17.85 -31.79 -10.80
C LEU A 188 17.61 -33.21 -11.32
N LYS A 189 16.82 -33.34 -12.40
CA LYS A 189 16.54 -34.65 -13.01
C LYS A 189 17.83 -35.35 -13.44
N LYS A 190 18.78 -34.60 -14.02
CA LYS A 190 20.11 -35.13 -14.39
C LYS A 190 20.94 -35.55 -13.17
N ALA A 191 20.76 -34.90 -12.02
CA ALA A 191 21.37 -35.26 -10.75
C ALA A 191 20.63 -36.38 -9.99
N GLY A 192 19.69 -37.08 -10.63
CA GLY A 192 18.96 -38.20 -10.04
C GLY A 192 17.85 -37.81 -9.06
N LYS A 193 17.46 -36.54 -8.99
CA LYS A 193 16.35 -36.05 -8.15
C LYS A 193 15.27 -35.41 -9.00
N PHE A 194 14.00 -35.73 -8.76
CA PHE A 194 12.89 -35.00 -9.36
C PHE A 194 12.18 -34.17 -8.30
N SER A 195 12.20 -32.85 -8.46
CA SER A 195 11.42 -31.93 -7.64
C SER A 195 10.87 -30.83 -8.52
N ILE A 196 9.59 -30.50 -8.34
CA ILE A 196 8.98 -29.33 -8.96
C ILE A 196 9.48 -28.12 -8.20
N ILE A 197 10.27 -27.29 -8.86
CA ILE A 197 10.81 -26.05 -8.28
C ILE A 197 10.50 -24.88 -9.19
N SER A 198 10.16 -23.75 -8.57
CA SER A 198 9.89 -22.50 -9.26
C SER A 198 10.94 -21.47 -8.92
N ILE A 199 11.31 -20.69 -9.93
CA ILE A 199 12.05 -19.45 -9.79
C ILE A 199 11.37 -18.41 -10.67
N GLY A 200 11.52 -17.15 -10.32
CA GLY A 200 11.03 -16.05 -11.13
C GLY A 200 11.89 -14.82 -10.95
N ARG A 201 11.75 -13.86 -11.86
CA ARG A 201 12.53 -12.62 -11.89
C ARG A 201 12.54 -11.88 -10.55
N VAL A 202 11.43 -11.93 -9.81
CA VAL A 202 11.29 -11.33 -8.46
C VAL A 202 11.40 -12.36 -7.33
N GLN A 203 10.81 -13.54 -7.50
CA GLN A 203 10.79 -14.60 -6.47
C GLN A 203 12.19 -15.07 -6.08
N GLY A 204 13.06 -15.28 -7.07
CA GLY A 204 14.44 -15.75 -6.84
C GLY A 204 15.27 -14.75 -6.01
N PRO A 205 15.39 -13.48 -6.43
CA PRO A 205 16.10 -12.46 -5.67
C PRO A 205 15.51 -12.18 -4.28
N ALA A 206 14.18 -12.26 -4.13
CA ALA A 206 13.53 -12.12 -2.83
C ALA A 206 13.95 -13.25 -1.87
N LEU A 207 13.89 -14.51 -2.32
CA LEU A 207 14.37 -15.65 -1.53
C LEU A 207 15.87 -15.51 -1.21
N ALA A 208 16.69 -15.10 -2.18
CA ALA A 208 18.12 -14.89 -1.98
C ALA A 208 18.41 -13.85 -0.89
N SER A 209 17.63 -12.76 -0.82
CA SER A 209 17.76 -11.75 0.23
C SER A 209 17.47 -12.31 1.62
N VAL A 210 16.43 -13.13 1.76
CA VAL A 210 16.08 -13.80 3.02
C VAL A 210 17.16 -14.79 3.43
N VAL A 211 17.59 -15.65 2.50
CA VAL A 211 18.65 -16.65 2.75
C VAL A 211 19.97 -15.99 3.14
N LYS A 212 20.33 -14.87 2.50
CA LYS A 212 21.52 -14.10 2.87
C LYS A 212 21.42 -13.62 4.31
N LYS A 213 20.27 -13.03 4.69
CA LYS A 213 20.06 -12.53 6.05
C LYS A 213 20.11 -13.65 7.10
N GLU A 214 19.53 -14.81 6.78
CA GLU A 214 19.58 -15.98 7.66
C GLU A 214 21.01 -16.47 7.88
N LYS A 215 21.82 -16.54 6.82
CA LYS A 215 23.24 -16.90 6.94
C LYS A 215 24.02 -15.90 7.79
N GLU A 216 23.74 -14.60 7.68
CA GLU A 216 24.34 -13.57 8.54
C GLU A 216 23.97 -13.79 10.02
N ILE A 217 22.72 -14.16 10.32
CA ILE A 217 22.24 -14.45 11.67
C ILE A 217 22.93 -15.70 12.22
N LEU A 218 23.01 -16.79 11.44
CA LEU A 218 23.66 -18.03 11.84
C LEU A 218 25.17 -17.88 12.03
N ALA A 219 25.81 -17.01 11.25
CA ALA A 219 27.24 -16.72 11.37
C ALA A 219 27.56 -15.70 12.48
N PHE A 220 26.55 -15.05 13.07
CA PHE A 220 26.75 -14.03 14.09
C PHE A 220 27.30 -14.68 15.37
N LYS A 221 28.53 -14.30 15.73
CA LYS A 221 29.15 -14.69 17.00
C LYS A 221 28.97 -13.54 18.00
N PRO A 222 28.12 -13.69 19.03
CA PRO A 222 27.93 -12.63 20.02
C PRO A 222 29.26 -12.35 20.72
N LYS A 223 29.57 -11.07 20.88
CA LYS A 223 30.75 -10.62 21.64
C LYS A 223 30.26 -9.89 22.88
N PRO A 224 30.82 -10.19 24.07
CA PRO A 224 30.46 -9.47 25.28
C PRO A 224 30.84 -7.99 25.13
N TYR A 225 29.94 -7.13 25.59
CA TYR A 225 30.19 -5.72 25.82
C TYR A 225 29.51 -5.36 27.13
N TRP A 226 29.98 -4.30 27.76
CA TRP A 226 29.49 -3.84 29.06
C TRP A 226 28.90 -2.44 28.95
N GLN A 227 27.83 -2.22 29.70
CA GLN A 227 27.18 -0.93 29.81
C GLN A 227 27.34 -0.41 31.23
N ILE A 228 27.79 0.85 31.36
CA ILE A 228 28.02 1.47 32.66
C ILE A 228 26.89 2.44 32.96
N TYR A 229 26.25 2.26 34.10
CA TYR A 229 25.24 3.16 34.65
C TYR A 229 25.71 3.74 35.97
N LEU A 230 25.44 5.02 36.20
CA LEU A 230 25.66 5.69 37.47
C LEU A 230 24.33 6.17 38.02
N LEU A 231 24.07 5.88 39.30
CA LEU A 231 23.04 6.56 40.05
C LEU A 231 23.63 7.83 40.63
N VAL A 232 23.28 8.98 40.05
CA VAL A 232 23.73 10.30 40.52
C VAL A 232 22.65 10.97 41.37
N SER A 233 23.08 11.76 42.35
CA SER A 233 22.17 12.41 43.30
C SER A 233 22.59 13.85 43.61
N ASN A 234 21.62 14.76 43.57
CA ASN A 234 21.62 16.05 44.27
C ASN A 234 20.26 16.23 44.98
N SER A 235 19.40 17.17 44.54
CA SER A 235 17.96 17.26 44.84
C SER A 235 17.15 16.06 44.33
N HIS A 236 17.59 15.39 43.26
CA HIS A 236 16.93 14.19 42.73
C HIS A 236 17.94 13.06 42.50
N ARG A 237 17.45 11.82 42.46
CA ARG A 237 18.22 10.64 42.04
C ARG A 237 17.91 10.30 40.59
N VAL A 238 18.95 10.21 39.76
CA VAL A 238 18.81 9.89 38.32
C VAL A 238 19.85 8.86 37.92
N GLU A 239 19.42 7.83 37.18
CA GLU A 239 20.33 6.89 36.54
C GLU A 239 20.79 7.44 35.18
N VAL A 240 22.10 7.56 34.99
CA VAL A 240 22.73 8.02 33.75
C VAL A 240 23.63 6.93 33.17
N LYS A 241 23.60 6.75 31.84
CA LYS A 241 24.37 5.73 31.12
C LYS A 241 25.61 6.33 30.47
N TYR A 242 26.75 5.63 30.54
CA TYR A 242 27.95 6.03 29.82
C TYR A 242 27.70 6.04 28.30
N VAL A 243 28.18 7.06 27.60
CA VAL A 243 27.84 7.28 26.19
C VAL A 243 28.43 6.24 25.21
N LYS A 244 29.30 5.33 25.68
CA LYS A 244 29.91 4.27 24.87
C LYS A 244 29.73 2.91 25.54
N ASP A 245 29.55 1.88 24.73
CA ASP A 245 29.66 0.49 25.21
C ASP A 245 31.15 0.12 25.36
N ILE A 246 31.48 -0.66 26.40
CA ILE A 246 32.85 -1.11 26.68
C ILE A 246 33.03 -2.52 26.13
N THR A 247 34.08 -2.78 25.35
CA THR A 247 34.33 -4.10 24.74
C THR A 247 35.51 -4.84 25.36
N LYS A 248 36.28 -4.18 26.24
CA LYS A 248 37.43 -4.76 26.94
C LYS A 248 37.20 -4.68 28.45
N LYS A 249 37.17 -5.84 29.13
CA LYS A 249 36.92 -5.93 30.58
C LYS A 249 37.92 -5.12 31.42
N VAL A 250 39.17 -5.01 30.97
CA VAL A 250 40.22 -4.23 31.65
C VAL A 250 39.85 -2.74 31.79
N GLU A 251 39.05 -2.20 30.86
CA GLU A 251 38.62 -0.81 30.93
C GLU A 251 37.56 -0.56 32.01
N LEU A 252 36.96 -1.59 32.62
CA LEU A 252 35.94 -1.43 33.66
C LEU A 252 36.52 -0.83 34.95
N ALA A 253 37.80 -1.13 35.25
CA ALA A 253 38.46 -0.69 36.47
C ALA A 253 38.51 0.85 36.64
N LYS A 254 38.44 1.62 35.56
CA LYS A 254 38.39 3.10 35.64
C LYS A 254 37.04 3.62 36.14
N PHE A 255 35.97 2.84 36.00
CA PHE A 255 34.63 3.23 36.43
C PHE A 255 34.37 2.90 37.91
N GLU A 256 34.95 1.83 38.45
CA GLU A 256 34.80 1.46 39.87
C GLU A 256 35.26 2.58 40.83
N LYS A 257 36.28 3.33 40.40
CA LYS A 257 36.83 4.49 41.13
C LYS A 257 35.94 5.72 41.12
N LEU A 258 34.77 5.67 40.48
CA LEU A 258 33.85 6.80 40.40
C LEU A 258 32.89 6.87 41.60
N LYS A 259 32.73 5.79 42.40
CA LYS A 259 31.81 5.81 43.55
C LYS A 259 32.25 6.87 44.56
N GLY A 260 31.32 7.70 45.01
CA GLY A 260 31.60 8.79 45.96
C GLY A 260 32.24 10.04 45.33
N LYS A 261 32.64 10.02 44.06
CA LYS A 261 33.09 11.23 43.36
C LYS A 261 31.93 12.15 43.02
N THR A 262 32.28 13.41 42.75
CA THR A 262 31.34 14.42 42.28
C THR A 262 31.52 14.66 40.79
N GLY A 263 30.42 14.99 40.12
CA GLY A 263 30.37 15.34 38.71
C GLY A 263 29.61 16.64 38.48
N LYS A 264 29.74 17.20 37.29
CA LYS A 264 28.92 18.33 36.85
C LYS A 264 27.78 17.82 35.97
N ALA A 265 26.55 18.07 36.40
CA ALA A 265 25.33 17.80 35.64
C ALA A 265 24.83 19.06 34.94
N GLU A 266 24.30 18.87 33.73
CA GLU A 266 23.60 19.88 32.94
C GLU A 266 22.38 19.23 32.29
N THR A 267 21.22 19.85 32.44
CA THR A 267 19.99 19.43 31.76
C THR A 267 19.75 20.29 30.54
N LYS A 268 19.67 19.65 29.37
CA LYS A 268 19.26 20.28 28.12
C LYS A 268 17.83 19.91 27.81
N LYS A 269 17.02 20.92 27.52
CA LYS A 269 15.63 20.75 27.05
C LYS A 269 15.55 21.14 25.59
N THR A 270 14.79 20.38 24.82
CA THR A 270 14.50 20.73 23.43
C THR A 270 13.05 20.36 23.15
N GLU A 271 12.28 21.34 22.70
CA GLU A 271 10.95 21.09 22.21
C GLU A 271 11.02 20.77 20.71
N GLN A 272 10.28 19.73 20.31
CA GLN A 272 10.20 19.31 18.93
C GLN A 272 8.73 19.18 18.53
N LYS A 273 8.39 19.80 17.40
CA LYS A 273 7.13 19.52 16.70
C LYS A 273 7.26 18.21 15.94
N VAL A 274 6.34 17.30 16.19
CA VAL A 274 6.25 15.99 15.53
C VAL A 274 5.01 16.02 14.65
N PRO A 275 5.17 16.19 13.32
CA PRO A 275 4.04 16.16 12.41
C PRO A 275 3.41 14.76 12.35
N PRO A 276 2.13 14.64 11.94
CA PRO A 276 1.50 13.36 11.68
C PRO A 276 2.26 12.59 10.60
N GLN A 277 2.16 11.27 10.61
CA GLN A 277 2.58 10.50 9.45
C GLN A 277 1.69 10.81 8.26
N VAL A 278 2.30 10.81 7.08
CA VAL A 278 1.69 11.16 5.81
C VAL A 278 0.62 10.14 5.37
N PRO A 279 -0.25 10.48 4.41
CA PRO A 279 -1.28 9.58 3.90
C PRO A 279 -0.71 8.23 3.44
N PHE A 280 -1.52 7.18 3.55
CA PHE A 280 -1.09 5.83 3.21
C PHE A 280 -0.80 5.69 1.72
N ASP A 281 0.37 5.15 1.40
CA ASP A 281 0.59 4.38 0.18
C ASP A 281 0.30 2.90 0.49
N LEU A 282 0.23 2.03 -0.52
CA LEU A 282 -0.06 0.60 -0.30
C LEU A 282 0.96 -0.05 0.65
N THR A 283 2.23 0.33 0.54
CA THR A 283 3.32 -0.29 1.28
C THR A 283 3.26 0.10 2.76
N THR A 284 3.06 1.38 3.06
CA THR A 284 2.95 1.85 4.45
C THR A 284 1.69 1.32 5.12
N LEU A 285 0.59 1.19 4.38
CA LEU A 285 -0.62 0.52 4.88
C LEU A 285 -0.35 -0.96 5.20
N GLN A 286 0.38 -1.68 4.34
CA GLN A 286 0.79 -3.07 4.55
C GLN A 286 1.65 -3.28 5.79
N VAL A 287 2.69 -2.48 5.95
CA VAL A 287 3.57 -2.55 7.11
C VAL A 287 2.80 -2.29 8.39
N GLU A 288 1.91 -1.30 8.37
CA GLU A 288 1.20 -0.89 9.57
C GLU A 288 0.06 -1.84 9.97
N ALA A 289 -0.70 -2.34 9.01
CA ALA A 289 -1.73 -3.35 9.27
C ALA A 289 -1.11 -4.68 9.77
N TYR A 290 0.07 -5.05 9.27
CA TYR A 290 0.80 -6.20 9.80
C TYR A 290 1.23 -5.96 11.25
N ARG A 291 1.85 -4.79 11.53
CA ARG A 291 2.29 -4.42 12.89
C ARG A 291 1.14 -4.40 13.90
N LEU A 292 -0.01 -3.84 13.53
CA LEU A 292 -1.13 -3.63 14.45
C LEU A 292 -2.05 -4.84 14.57
N PHE A 293 -2.25 -5.58 13.47
CA PHE A 293 -3.31 -6.59 13.38
C PHE A 293 -2.83 -7.96 12.90
N GLY A 294 -1.54 -8.13 12.58
CA GLY A 294 -1.02 -9.38 12.02
C GLY A 294 -1.52 -9.68 10.60
N ILE A 295 -2.15 -8.72 9.93
CA ILE A 295 -2.72 -8.92 8.58
C ILE A 295 -1.56 -8.97 7.57
N THR A 296 -1.45 -10.08 6.85
CA THR A 296 -0.39 -10.24 5.83
C THR A 296 -0.59 -9.27 4.66
N PRO A 297 0.48 -8.88 3.94
CA PRO A 297 0.37 -7.97 2.80
C PRO A 297 -0.65 -8.39 1.74
N SER A 298 -0.77 -9.70 1.46
CA SER A 298 -1.74 -10.24 0.50
C SER A 298 -3.17 -10.17 1.00
N GLN A 299 -3.42 -10.45 2.29
CA GLN A 299 -4.75 -10.33 2.89
C GLN A 299 -5.19 -8.86 2.89
N LEU A 300 -4.29 -7.95 3.25
CA LEU A 300 -4.60 -6.53 3.27
C LEU A 300 -4.95 -5.99 1.90
N LEU A 301 -4.21 -6.37 0.85
CA LEU A 301 -4.52 -5.94 -0.51
C LEU A 301 -5.92 -6.40 -0.93
N LYS A 302 -6.32 -7.63 -0.55
CA LYS A 302 -7.68 -8.13 -0.80
C LYS A 302 -8.73 -7.31 -0.06
N ILE A 303 -8.51 -7.03 1.23
CA ILE A 303 -9.40 -6.20 2.04
C ILE A 303 -9.53 -4.79 1.45
N ALA A 304 -8.41 -4.15 1.13
CA ALA A 304 -8.39 -2.80 0.55
C ALA A 304 -9.09 -2.77 -0.82
N GLN A 305 -8.91 -3.81 -1.66
CA GLN A 305 -9.64 -3.92 -2.93
C GLN A 305 -11.16 -4.06 -2.70
N ASN A 306 -11.59 -4.83 -1.70
CA ASN A 306 -13.01 -4.95 -1.35
C ASN A 306 -13.59 -3.61 -0.89
N LEU A 307 -12.88 -2.91 0.01
CA LEU A 307 -13.27 -1.58 0.48
C LEU A 307 -13.38 -0.58 -0.67
N TYR A 308 -12.43 -0.60 -1.62
CA TYR A 308 -12.48 0.21 -2.83
C TYR A 308 -13.67 -0.13 -3.72
N LEU A 309 -13.90 -1.43 -4.01
CA LEU A 309 -15.02 -1.89 -4.84
C LEU A 309 -16.39 -1.57 -4.23
N ALA A 310 -16.48 -1.58 -2.90
CA ALA A 310 -17.65 -1.16 -2.15
C ALA A 310 -17.81 0.37 -2.10
N GLY A 311 -16.74 1.12 -2.37
CA GLY A 311 -16.72 2.58 -2.48
C GLY A 311 -16.30 3.30 -1.20
N PHE A 312 -15.76 2.61 -0.20
CA PHE A 312 -15.33 3.18 1.09
C PHE A 312 -14.01 3.95 1.01
N ILE A 313 -13.10 3.52 0.13
CA ILE A 313 -11.76 4.11 0.00
C ILE A 313 -11.41 4.39 -1.47
N SER A 314 -10.38 5.21 -1.68
CA SER A 314 -9.74 5.38 -2.98
C SER A 314 -8.99 4.13 -3.43
N TYR A 315 -8.59 4.12 -4.70
CA TYR A 315 -7.90 3.00 -5.31
C TYR A 315 -6.62 2.63 -4.53
N PRO A 316 -6.50 1.38 -4.03
CA PRO A 316 -5.50 1.06 -3.02
C PRO A 316 -4.12 0.74 -3.60
N ARG A 317 -3.99 0.51 -4.92
CA ARG A 317 -2.68 0.24 -5.54
C ARG A 317 -2.04 1.54 -6.00
N THR A 318 -1.54 2.29 -5.02
CA THR A 318 -0.90 3.58 -5.21
C THR A 318 0.39 3.65 -4.41
N ALA A 319 1.43 4.23 -5.01
CA ALA A 319 2.66 4.62 -4.33
C ALA A 319 2.62 6.06 -3.79
N SER A 320 1.53 6.78 -4.06
CA SER A 320 1.39 8.19 -3.72
C SER A 320 1.17 8.39 -2.22
N GLN A 321 1.77 9.47 -1.71
CA GLN A 321 1.54 10.02 -0.38
C GLN A 321 0.92 11.43 -0.47
N LYS A 322 0.33 11.73 -1.63
CA LYS A 322 -0.31 13.00 -1.96
C LYS A 322 -1.83 12.87 -2.01
N LEU A 323 -2.50 13.88 -1.50
CA LEU A 323 -3.92 14.14 -1.63
C LEU A 323 -4.05 15.45 -2.45
N PRO A 324 -4.38 15.36 -3.76
CA PRO A 324 -4.56 16.53 -4.62
C PRO A 324 -5.77 17.38 -4.22
N PRO A 325 -5.68 18.74 -4.22
CA PRO A 325 -6.76 19.63 -3.79
C PRO A 325 -8.12 19.48 -4.51
N ALA A 326 -8.15 18.79 -5.66
CA ALA A 326 -9.39 18.42 -6.35
C ALA A 326 -10.28 17.47 -5.52
N ILE A 327 -9.70 16.78 -4.53
CA ILE A 327 -10.46 15.98 -3.56
C ILE A 327 -11.12 16.92 -2.54
N ASP A 328 -12.43 16.79 -2.38
CA ASP A 328 -13.23 17.59 -1.45
C ASP A 328 -13.11 17.06 -0.01
N TYR A 329 -11.99 17.36 0.65
CA TYR A 329 -11.71 16.91 2.02
C TYR A 329 -12.76 17.37 3.02
N LYS A 330 -13.26 18.59 2.85
CA LYS A 330 -14.24 19.20 3.76
C LYS A 330 -15.51 18.35 3.78
N LYS A 331 -15.99 17.94 2.61
CA LYS A 331 -17.13 17.03 2.48
C LYS A 331 -16.84 15.62 3.00
N ILE A 332 -15.65 15.08 2.75
CA ILE A 332 -15.25 13.76 3.28
C ILE A 332 -15.27 13.78 4.82
N ILE A 333 -14.62 14.77 5.44
CA ILE A 333 -14.56 14.94 6.90
C ILE A 333 -15.96 15.13 7.48
N GLN A 334 -16.81 15.94 6.83
CA GLN A 334 -18.20 16.12 7.24
C GLN A 334 -19.02 14.82 7.20
N LYS A 335 -18.79 13.95 6.22
CA LYS A 335 -19.44 12.63 6.18
C LYS A 335 -18.91 11.71 7.27
N LEU A 336 -17.60 11.70 7.47
CA LEU A 336 -16.95 10.88 8.50
C LEU A 336 -17.37 11.28 9.92
N SER A 337 -17.70 12.54 10.18
CA SER A 337 -18.11 13.00 11.51
C SER A 337 -19.34 12.27 12.06
N LYS A 338 -20.18 11.68 11.20
CA LYS A 338 -21.32 10.85 11.62
C LYS A 338 -20.90 9.65 12.48
N ASN A 339 -19.80 8.98 12.10
CA ASN A 339 -19.32 7.76 12.74
C ASN A 339 -17.99 7.97 13.50
N PHE A 340 -17.32 9.10 13.27
CA PHE A 340 -16.00 9.44 13.81
C PHE A 340 -15.96 10.84 14.43
N SER A 341 -17.08 11.34 14.96
CA SER A 341 -17.22 12.68 15.57
C SER A 341 -16.11 13.00 16.59
N ALA A 342 -15.79 12.02 17.44
CA ALA A 342 -14.75 12.11 18.45
C ALA A 342 -13.35 12.35 17.85
N LEU A 343 -13.10 11.93 16.61
CA LEU A 343 -11.84 12.15 15.91
C LEU A 343 -11.87 13.45 15.11
N THR A 344 -12.98 13.75 14.42
CA THR A 344 -13.10 14.92 13.54
C THR A 344 -13.06 16.25 14.30
N LYS A 345 -13.33 16.26 15.61
CA LYS A 345 -13.20 17.46 16.45
C LYS A 345 -11.75 17.97 16.61
N HIS A 346 -10.76 17.13 16.30
CA HIS A 346 -9.33 17.47 16.41
C HIS A 346 -8.73 18.03 15.11
N ILE A 347 -9.56 18.24 14.08
CA ILE A 347 -9.12 18.79 12.80
C ILE A 347 -8.88 20.29 12.96
N THR A 348 -7.68 20.75 12.62
CA THR A 348 -7.25 22.15 12.82
C THR A 348 -6.74 22.83 11.56
N ARG A 349 -6.53 22.11 10.47
CA ARG A 349 -6.07 22.67 9.17
C ARG A 349 -6.93 22.19 8.01
N GLU A 350 -6.98 22.99 6.95
CA GLU A 350 -7.72 22.66 5.73
C GLU A 350 -6.90 21.81 4.73
N THR A 351 -5.58 21.96 4.75
CA THR A 351 -4.66 21.22 3.88
C THR A 351 -4.00 20.08 4.66
N PRO A 352 -3.91 18.87 4.08
CA PRO A 352 -3.26 17.75 4.75
C PRO A 352 -1.74 17.92 4.79
N VAL A 353 -1.11 17.37 5.82
CA VAL A 353 0.33 17.08 5.79
C VAL A 353 0.56 15.91 4.86
N GLU A 354 1.48 16.05 3.90
CA GLU A 354 1.69 15.07 2.83
C GLU A 354 3.13 14.59 2.74
N GLY A 355 3.32 13.45 2.08
CA GLY A 355 4.64 12.92 1.73
C GLY A 355 5.18 13.50 0.43
N LYS A 356 6.31 12.95 -0.02
CA LYS A 356 6.99 13.36 -1.27
C LYS A 356 6.60 12.51 -2.47
N LYS A 357 6.18 11.25 -2.25
CA LYS A 357 5.91 10.30 -3.32
C LYS A 357 4.61 10.64 -4.05
N THR A 358 4.64 10.57 -5.38
CA THR A 358 3.51 10.80 -6.27
C THR A 358 3.26 9.57 -7.14
N ASP A 359 2.04 9.43 -7.62
CA ASP A 359 1.61 8.37 -8.55
C ASP A 359 0.46 8.90 -9.42
N ALA A 360 0.03 8.12 -10.41
CA ALA A 360 -1.15 8.41 -11.23
C ALA A 360 -2.44 8.48 -10.42
N HIS A 361 -2.43 7.87 -9.24
CA HIS A 361 -3.48 7.90 -8.23
C HIS A 361 -3.06 8.71 -7.01
N PRO A 362 -4.01 9.35 -6.30
CA PRO A 362 -3.76 9.90 -4.98
C PRO A 362 -3.40 8.80 -3.98
N ALA A 363 -3.01 9.20 -2.77
CA ALA A 363 -2.85 8.31 -1.64
C ALA A 363 -4.16 7.57 -1.31
N ILE A 364 -4.08 6.56 -0.45
CA ILE A 364 -5.24 5.83 0.05
C ILE A 364 -5.98 6.71 1.06
N PHE A 365 -7.23 7.07 0.76
CA PHE A 365 -8.07 7.92 1.61
C PHE A 365 -9.52 7.39 1.65
N PRO A 366 -10.28 7.67 2.73
CA PRO A 366 -11.70 7.32 2.81
C PRO A 366 -12.54 8.24 1.94
N THR A 367 -13.53 7.71 1.24
CA THR A 367 -14.47 8.52 0.44
C THR A 367 -15.54 9.20 1.30
N GLY A 368 -15.71 8.75 2.54
CA GLY A 368 -16.83 9.10 3.42
C GLY A 368 -18.16 8.45 3.01
N GLU A 369 -18.16 7.60 1.99
CA GLU A 369 -19.33 6.82 1.56
C GLU A 369 -19.31 5.41 2.15
N GLY A 370 -20.46 4.73 2.05
CA GLY A 370 -20.63 3.33 2.43
C GLY A 370 -21.27 3.14 3.80
N GLU A 371 -21.92 2.00 3.97
CA GLU A 371 -22.58 1.58 5.20
C GLU A 371 -21.61 0.76 6.04
N THR A 372 -20.95 1.39 7.01
CA THR A 372 -19.90 0.78 7.83
C THR A 372 -20.36 -0.45 8.62
N GLU A 373 -21.67 -0.61 8.80
CA GLU A 373 -22.32 -1.75 9.44
C GLU A 373 -22.18 -3.04 8.62
N LYS A 374 -21.96 -2.93 7.30
CA LYS A 374 -21.80 -4.07 6.39
C LYS A 374 -20.36 -4.61 6.33
N LEU A 375 -19.40 -3.91 6.93
CA LEU A 375 -18.00 -4.33 6.93
C LEU A 375 -17.77 -5.49 7.89
N ASP A 376 -17.00 -6.49 7.47
CA ASP A 376 -16.53 -7.49 8.40
C ASP A 376 -15.52 -6.90 9.42
N MET A 377 -15.16 -7.68 10.45
CA MET A 377 -14.29 -7.18 11.51
C MET A 377 -12.90 -6.73 11.01
N LEU A 378 -12.32 -7.42 10.03
CA LEU A 378 -10.99 -7.06 9.50
C LEU A 378 -11.10 -5.87 8.54
N GLU A 379 -12.13 -5.84 7.69
CA GLU A 379 -12.45 -4.71 6.83
C GLU A 379 -12.68 -3.44 7.65
N LYS A 380 -13.41 -3.53 8.76
CA LYS A 380 -13.62 -2.42 9.69
C LYS A 380 -12.30 -1.95 10.31
N LYS A 381 -11.44 -2.85 10.79
CA LYS A 381 -10.12 -2.48 11.34
C LYS A 381 -9.25 -1.74 10.32
N VAL A 382 -9.21 -2.23 9.07
CA VAL A 382 -8.43 -1.60 7.99
C VAL A 382 -9.04 -0.26 7.58
N TYR A 383 -10.37 -0.18 7.47
CA TYR A 383 -11.05 1.07 7.15
C TYR A 383 -10.81 2.14 8.23
N GLU A 384 -10.98 1.79 9.50
CA GLU A 384 -10.69 2.70 10.62
C GLU A 384 -9.23 3.15 10.64
N LEU A 385 -8.29 2.26 10.33
CA LEU A 385 -6.87 2.59 10.22
C LEU A 385 -6.64 3.67 9.14
N ILE A 386 -7.26 3.49 7.96
CA ILE A 386 -7.20 4.47 6.86
C ILE A 386 -7.83 5.80 7.26
N VAL A 387 -9.02 5.77 7.90
CA VAL A 387 -9.72 6.97 8.38
C VAL A 387 -8.89 7.73 9.40
N LYS A 388 -8.34 7.05 10.42
CA LYS A 388 -7.51 7.67 11.45
C LYS A 388 -6.26 8.31 10.85
N ARG A 389 -5.59 7.63 9.91
CA ARG A 389 -4.41 8.19 9.23
C ARG A 389 -4.76 9.43 8.40
N PHE A 390 -5.85 9.36 7.64
CA PHE A 390 -6.35 10.49 6.84
C PHE A 390 -6.68 11.70 7.73
N LEU A 391 -7.49 11.51 8.78
CA LEU A 391 -7.88 12.60 9.69
C LEU A 391 -6.66 13.21 10.40
N ALA A 392 -5.72 12.39 10.86
CA ALA A 392 -4.49 12.87 11.51
C ALA A 392 -3.68 13.83 10.63
N CYS A 393 -3.72 13.69 9.30
CA CYS A 393 -3.05 14.60 8.38
C CYS A 393 -3.59 16.04 8.45
N PHE A 394 -4.79 16.25 8.99
CA PHE A 394 -5.42 17.55 9.18
C PHE A 394 -5.44 18.01 10.66
N CYS A 395 -4.75 17.31 11.55
CA CYS A 395 -4.60 17.67 12.96
C CYS A 395 -3.23 18.29 13.23
N GLU A 396 -3.18 19.30 14.09
CA GLU A 396 -1.94 19.94 14.51
C GLU A 396 -0.83 18.99 14.97
N ASP A 397 0.41 19.45 14.86
CA ASP A 397 1.58 18.65 15.25
C ASP A 397 1.54 18.35 16.75
N ALA A 398 2.00 17.15 17.12
CA ALA A 398 2.29 16.85 18.51
C ALA A 398 3.51 17.68 18.94
N ILE A 399 3.54 18.14 20.19
CA ILE A 399 4.70 18.83 20.76
C ILE A 399 5.28 17.93 21.84
N ILE A 400 6.52 17.50 21.63
CA ILE A 400 7.27 16.71 22.61
C ILE A 400 8.39 17.55 23.20
N GLU A 401 8.60 17.42 24.50
CA GLU A 401 9.78 17.95 25.19
C GLU A 401 10.76 16.79 25.39
N GLN A 402 11.94 16.89 24.80
CA GLN A 402 13.06 16.01 25.08
C GLN A 402 13.94 16.62 26.15
N LYS A 403 14.21 15.86 27.21
CA LYS A 403 15.17 16.21 28.25
C LYS A 403 16.39 15.31 28.15
N LYS A 404 17.57 15.90 28.07
CA LYS A 404 18.85 15.19 28.11
C LYS A 404 19.68 15.72 29.27
N ILE A 405 19.88 14.88 30.28
CA ILE A 405 20.81 15.16 31.37
C ILE A 405 22.19 14.66 30.92
N VAL A 406 23.20 15.52 30.99
CA VAL A 406 24.60 15.18 30.74
C VAL A 406 25.37 15.34 32.04
N VAL A 407 26.05 14.28 32.48
CA VAL A 407 26.92 14.31 33.66
C VAL A 407 28.36 14.08 33.19
N THR A 408 29.26 14.99 33.57
CA THR A 408 30.70 14.89 33.27
C THR A 408 31.49 14.70 34.56
N ILE A 409 32.29 13.64 34.63
CA ILE A 409 33.17 13.27 35.75
C ILE A 409 34.48 12.76 35.17
N ASP A 410 35.64 13.29 35.58
CA ASP A 410 36.97 12.84 35.11
C ASP A 410 37.07 12.69 33.58
N ASN A 411 36.52 13.65 32.83
CA ASN A 411 36.40 13.64 31.35
C ASN A 411 35.52 12.53 30.75
N LEU A 412 34.85 11.72 31.58
CA LEU A 412 33.85 10.74 31.17
C LEU A 412 32.46 11.40 31.12
N LYS A 413 31.69 11.07 30.08
CA LYS A 413 30.34 11.61 29.87
C LYS A 413 29.29 10.52 30.03
N PHE A 414 28.29 10.82 30.85
CA PHE A 414 27.13 9.98 31.08
C PHE A 414 25.87 10.75 30.70
N THR A 415 24.85 10.05 30.21
CA THR A 415 23.61 10.68 29.77
C THR A 415 22.38 9.92 30.23
N ALA A 416 21.35 10.66 30.62
CA ALA A 416 19.97 10.17 30.68
C ALA A 416 19.13 10.95 29.69
N GLN A 417 18.23 10.27 29.00
CA GLN A 417 17.28 10.87 28.07
C GLN A 417 15.86 10.53 28.51
N GLY A 418 14.99 11.53 28.41
CA GLY A 418 13.59 11.47 28.73
C GLY A 418 12.79 12.25 27.72
N MET A 419 11.51 11.90 27.61
CA MET A 419 10.58 12.53 26.69
C MET A 419 9.23 12.63 27.39
N THR A 420 8.59 13.79 27.26
CA THR A 420 7.20 14.01 27.68
C THR A 420 6.42 14.66 26.55
N ILE A 421 5.13 14.33 26.45
CA ILE A 421 4.22 14.91 25.46
C ILE A 421 3.62 16.18 26.07
N LYS A 422 4.01 17.35 25.57
CA LYS A 422 3.42 18.64 25.98
C LYS A 422 2.07 18.88 25.33
N LYS A 423 1.89 18.40 24.10
CA LYS A 423 0.66 18.54 23.32
C LYS A 423 0.44 17.31 22.46
N GLN A 424 -0.72 16.68 22.61
CA GLN A 424 -1.06 15.45 21.87
C GLN A 424 -1.23 15.71 20.37
N GLY A 425 -1.90 16.80 19.98
CA GLY A 425 -2.16 17.12 18.58
C GLY A 425 -2.79 15.94 17.83
N TRP A 426 -2.20 15.54 16.71
CA TRP A 426 -2.65 14.38 15.92
C TRP A 426 -2.65 13.03 16.67
N LEU A 427 -1.93 12.90 17.81
CA LEU A 427 -1.90 11.67 18.61
C LEU A 427 -3.27 11.35 19.24
N GLU A 428 -4.14 12.34 19.41
CA GLU A 428 -5.54 12.14 19.84
C GLU A 428 -6.34 11.29 18.82
N VAL A 429 -5.98 11.40 17.55
CA VAL A 429 -6.65 10.71 16.43
C VAL A 429 -5.93 9.42 16.07
N TYR A 430 -4.59 9.45 16.05
CA TYR A 430 -3.77 8.34 15.63
C TYR A 430 -2.70 8.04 16.69
N LYS A 431 -3.01 7.12 17.59
CA LYS A 431 -2.10 6.72 18.66
C LYS A 431 -0.91 5.92 18.11
N ILE A 432 0.28 6.39 18.41
CA ILE A 432 1.53 5.62 18.25
C ILE A 432 2.10 5.30 19.63
N ALA A 433 2.79 4.16 19.75
CA ALA A 433 3.47 3.79 20.99
C ALA A 433 4.66 4.73 21.21
N LEU A 434 4.47 5.75 22.03
CA LEU A 434 5.51 6.63 22.55
C LEU A 434 5.72 6.30 24.02
N GLN A 435 6.95 5.92 24.39
CA GLN A 435 7.31 5.71 25.78
C GLN A 435 7.70 7.05 26.40
N GLU A 436 6.80 7.63 27.18
CA GLU A 436 7.14 8.79 27.99
C GLU A 436 8.04 8.36 29.15
N LYS A 437 9.14 9.06 29.32
CA LYS A 437 10.05 8.92 30.45
C LYS A 437 10.31 10.31 30.96
N GLU A 438 9.59 10.67 32.01
CA GLU A 438 9.81 11.94 32.67
C GLU A 438 11.17 11.91 33.39
N LEU A 439 11.94 12.99 33.24
CA LEU A 439 13.17 13.20 33.97
C LEU A 439 13.09 14.51 34.75
N PRO A 440 13.61 14.54 35.99
CA PRO A 440 13.77 15.77 36.73
C PRO A 440 14.85 16.64 36.09
N GLU A 441 14.91 17.90 36.50
CA GLU A 441 16.02 18.77 36.13
C GLU A 441 17.18 18.57 37.09
N LEU A 442 18.35 18.32 36.52
CA LEU A 442 19.58 18.04 37.23
C LEU A 442 20.68 18.97 36.71
N ASN A 443 21.01 19.99 37.49
CA ASN A 443 22.04 20.98 37.17
C ASN A 443 23.02 21.14 38.33
N GLY A 444 24.27 21.46 38.02
CA GLY A 444 25.31 21.72 39.02
C GLY A 444 26.00 20.45 39.51
N THR A 445 26.52 20.48 40.72
CA THR A 445 27.31 19.37 41.27
C THR A 445 26.40 18.22 41.69
N VAL A 446 26.73 17.00 41.27
CA VAL A 446 26.03 15.75 41.64
C VAL A 446 27.00 14.75 42.23
N MET A 447 26.55 13.94 43.20
CA MET A 447 27.33 12.86 43.79
C MET A 447 26.94 11.51 43.21
N ILE A 448 27.93 10.64 42.99
CA ILE A 448 27.71 9.27 42.50
C ILE A 448 27.43 8.36 43.69
N LYS A 449 26.22 7.84 43.76
CA LYS A 449 25.76 6.95 44.84
C LYS A 449 26.10 5.50 44.54
N GLU A 450 25.80 5.07 43.32
CA GLU A 450 25.93 3.67 42.90
C GLU A 450 26.44 3.58 41.46
N ILE A 451 27.08 2.46 41.16
CA ILE A 451 27.56 2.10 39.82
C ILE A 451 26.94 0.73 39.51
N ARG A 452 26.27 0.62 38.37
CA ARG A 452 25.80 -0.66 37.82
C ARG A 452 26.51 -0.93 36.51
N ILE A 453 27.04 -2.15 36.39
CA ILE A 453 27.68 -2.64 35.16
C ILE A 453 26.84 -3.83 34.69
N GLU A 454 26.30 -3.71 33.48
CA GLU A 454 25.57 -4.79 32.79
C GLU A 454 26.43 -5.42 31.71
#